data_AF-A0A510KQY6-F1
#
_entry.id   AF-A0A510KQY6-F1
#
_cell.length_a   1.000
_cell.length_b   1.000
_cell.length_c   1.000
_cell.angle_alpha   90.00
_cell.angle_beta   90.00
_cell.angle_gamma   90.00
#
_symmetry.space_group_name_H-M   'P 1'
#
loop_
_entity.id
_entity.type
_entity.pdbx_description
1 polymer ?
#
loop_
_entity_poly.entity_id
_entity_poly.type
_entity_poly.pdbx_seq_one_letter_code
_entity_poly.pdbx_strand_id
1 'polypeptide(L)'
;MALDDVMWTFSKKIYENSEEFNKDIKAYYDRMREYVDREWYPDEIAVNQSEIYVDYEAWIKGKEDLLENETTDEEGLSEEYADDGYFQVDVRALLKADNGKYFTNLELMTKVHNQQANKELGDHVFFEGMDSGNEKDGIPVFYVVCGS
;
A
#
# COMPACT_ATOMS: atom_id res chain seq x y z
N MET A 1 13.40 3.93 -4.82
CA MET A 1 13.40 2.89 -3.77
C MET A 1 13.47 1.52 -4.43
N ALA A 2 13.74 0.42 -3.70
CA ALA A 2 13.68 -0.92 -4.29
C ALA A 2 12.27 -1.32 -4.78
N LEU A 3 11.23 -0.55 -4.42
CA LEU A 3 9.86 -0.75 -4.87
C LEU A 3 9.50 -0.03 -6.18
N ASP A 4 10.32 0.88 -6.71
CA ASP A 4 9.98 1.67 -7.91
C ASP A 4 9.83 0.80 -9.18
N ASP A 5 10.43 -0.40 -9.16
CA ASP A 5 10.37 -1.36 -10.26
C ASP A 5 9.33 -2.49 -10.04
N VAL A 6 8.59 -2.46 -8.93
CA VAL A 6 7.60 -3.50 -8.62
C VAL A 6 6.33 -3.29 -9.42
N MET A 7 5.83 -4.34 -10.06
CA MET A 7 4.56 -4.32 -10.79
C MET A 7 3.48 -5.04 -10.00
N TRP A 8 2.42 -4.32 -9.66
CA TRP A 8 1.31 -4.91 -8.94
C TRP A 8 0.00 -4.18 -9.18
N THR A 9 -1.11 -4.90 -9.03
CA THR A 9 -2.46 -4.32 -9.07
C THR A 9 -3.17 -4.63 -7.76
N PHE A 10 -3.60 -3.60 -7.04
CA PHE A 10 -4.36 -3.74 -5.81
C PHE A 10 -5.70 -4.44 -6.04
N SER A 11 -6.17 -5.14 -5.03
CA SER A 11 -7.41 -5.93 -5.10
C SER A 11 -8.07 -5.95 -3.72
N LYS A 12 -9.33 -6.39 -3.65
CA LYS A 12 -10.00 -6.58 -2.35
C LYS A 12 -9.61 -7.87 -1.63
N LYS A 13 -8.63 -8.63 -2.13
CA LYS A 13 -8.14 -9.85 -1.47
C LYS A 13 -7.23 -9.45 -0.30
N ILE A 14 -7.59 -9.89 0.90
CA ILE A 14 -6.73 -9.77 2.07
C ILE A 14 -5.81 -11.00 2.13
N TYR A 15 -4.52 -10.77 2.33
CA TYR A 15 -3.52 -11.82 2.47
C TYR A 15 -3.15 -11.99 3.94
N GLU A 16 -3.52 -13.12 4.55
CA GLU A 16 -3.17 -13.43 5.95
C GLU A 16 -1.69 -13.79 6.11
N ASN A 17 -1.04 -14.19 5.02
CA ASN A 17 0.37 -14.53 4.97
C ASN A 17 1.01 -14.08 3.66
N SER A 18 2.29 -13.69 3.73
CA SER A 18 3.02 -13.19 2.57
C SER A 18 3.36 -14.28 1.54
N GLU A 19 3.25 -15.58 1.87
CA GLU A 19 3.50 -16.66 0.90
C GLU A 19 2.41 -16.69 -0.17
N GLU A 20 1.15 -16.50 0.21
CA GLU A 20 0.04 -16.40 -0.73
C GLU A 20 0.15 -15.15 -1.61
N PHE A 21 0.52 -14.00 -1.02
CA PHE A 21 0.78 -12.78 -1.80
C PHE A 21 1.90 -13.02 -2.81
N ASN A 22 3.00 -13.67 -2.38
CA ASN A 22 4.14 -13.98 -3.25
C ASN A 22 3.74 -14.86 -4.44
N LYS A 23 2.80 -15.81 -4.26
CA LYS A 23 2.29 -16.64 -5.36
C LYS A 23 1.54 -15.79 -6.38
N ASP A 24 0.69 -14.87 -5.93
CA ASP A 24 -0.13 -14.05 -6.82
C ASP A 24 0.69 -12.99 -7.56
N ILE A 25 1.65 -12.33 -6.91
CA ILE A 25 2.55 -11.39 -7.57
C ILE A 25 3.47 -12.09 -8.58
N LYS A 26 3.98 -13.29 -8.28
CA LYS A 26 4.72 -14.08 -9.27
C LYS A 26 3.87 -14.44 -10.47
N ALA A 27 2.63 -14.89 -10.23
CA ALA A 27 1.70 -15.19 -11.31
C ALA A 27 1.36 -13.94 -12.15
N TYR A 28 1.33 -12.76 -11.53
CA TYR A 28 1.16 -11.49 -12.24
C TYR A 28 2.37 -11.21 -13.15
N TYR A 29 3.60 -11.29 -12.63
CA TYR A 29 4.82 -11.13 -13.43
C TYR A 29 4.91 -12.13 -14.58
N ASP A 30 4.56 -13.40 -14.36
CA ASP A 30 4.56 -14.41 -15.42
C ASP A 30 3.58 -14.07 -16.55
N ARG A 31 2.42 -13.46 -16.25
CA ARG A 31 1.48 -12.97 -17.27
C ARG A 31 1.99 -11.72 -18.00
N MET A 32 2.75 -10.88 -17.31
CA MET A 32 3.26 -9.62 -17.86
C MET A 32 4.62 -9.75 -18.55
N ARG A 33 5.27 -10.92 -18.46
CA ARG A 33 6.64 -11.16 -18.96
C ARG A 33 6.83 -10.85 -20.45
N GLU A 34 5.79 -10.98 -21.27
CA GLU A 34 5.86 -10.62 -22.70
C GLU A 34 5.84 -9.10 -22.95
N TYR A 35 5.38 -8.32 -21.97
CA TYR A 35 5.20 -6.87 -22.08
C TYR A 35 6.25 -6.09 -21.31
N VAL A 36 6.82 -6.68 -20.26
CA VAL A 36 7.74 -6.00 -19.35
C VAL A 36 8.91 -6.91 -18.99
N ASP A 37 10.12 -6.40 -19.18
CA ASP A 37 11.39 -7.05 -18.82
C ASP A 37 11.78 -6.65 -17.39
N ARG A 38 11.06 -7.19 -16.40
CA ARG A 38 11.30 -6.95 -14.97
C ARG A 38 11.23 -8.26 -14.20
N GLU A 39 12.04 -8.37 -13.16
CA GLU A 39 12.05 -9.49 -12.23
C GLU A 39 11.49 -9.09 -10.86
N TRP A 40 10.86 -10.05 -10.18
CA TRP A 40 10.36 -9.88 -8.82
C TRP A 40 11.36 -10.45 -7.82
N TYR A 41 11.93 -9.57 -6.98
CA TYR A 41 12.90 -9.92 -5.94
C TYR A 41 12.27 -9.78 -4.54
N PRO A 42 11.62 -10.83 -4.02
CA PRO A 42 10.85 -10.73 -2.76
C PRO A 42 11.72 -10.46 -1.53
N ASP A 43 12.97 -10.93 -1.52
CA ASP A 43 13.85 -10.91 -0.34
C ASP A 43 14.76 -9.67 -0.28
N GLU A 44 14.73 -8.80 -1.30
CA GLU A 44 15.50 -7.56 -1.29
C GLU A 44 14.98 -6.60 -0.21
N ILE A 45 15.89 -5.84 0.40
CA ILE A 45 15.55 -4.88 1.44
C ILE A 45 14.88 -3.66 0.78
N ALA A 46 13.57 -3.52 1.00
CA ALA A 46 12.79 -2.39 0.52
C ALA A 46 13.15 -1.11 1.27
N VAL A 47 13.11 -1.20 2.60
CA VAL A 47 13.38 -0.09 3.52
C VAL A 47 14.15 -0.61 4.73
N ASN A 48 15.31 -0.02 4.98
CA ASN A 48 16.18 -0.38 6.11
C ASN A 48 15.79 0.37 7.40
N GLN A 49 14.54 0.21 7.83
CA GLN A 49 13.96 0.79 9.05
C GLN A 49 12.98 -0.18 9.68
N SER A 50 12.86 -0.17 11.01
CA SER A 50 11.95 -1.06 11.75
C SER A 50 10.50 -0.60 11.73
N GLU A 51 10.26 0.68 11.53
CA GLU A 51 8.93 1.30 11.49
C GLU A 51 8.92 2.36 10.39
N ILE A 52 7.80 2.47 9.66
CA ILE A 52 7.57 3.47 8.63
C ILE A 52 6.13 3.94 8.69
N TYR A 53 5.88 5.17 8.25
CA TYR A 53 4.55 5.59 7.83
C TYR A 53 4.38 5.36 6.34
N VAL A 54 3.19 4.89 5.96
CA VAL A 54 2.76 4.83 4.58
C VAL A 54 1.51 5.67 4.41
N ASP A 55 1.59 6.67 3.54
CA ASP A 55 0.49 7.52 3.14
C ASP A 55 -0.04 7.04 1.78
N TYR A 56 -1.35 6.99 1.61
CA TYR A 56 -1.98 6.61 0.35
C TYR A 56 -3.38 7.19 0.25
N GLU A 57 -3.82 7.43 -0.99
CA GLU A 57 -5.18 7.88 -1.26
C GLU A 57 -6.13 6.68 -1.25
N ALA A 58 -7.30 6.84 -0.63
CA ALA A 58 -8.34 5.83 -0.61
C ALA A 58 -9.74 6.43 -0.58
N TRP A 59 -10.71 5.67 -1.09
CA TRP A 59 -12.12 5.98 -0.96
C TRP A 59 -12.73 5.19 0.21
N ILE A 60 -13.30 5.89 1.18
CA ILE A 60 -13.91 5.31 2.40
C ILE A 60 -15.35 5.80 2.59
N LYS A 61 -16.21 5.01 3.22
CA LYS A 61 -17.56 5.45 3.62
C LYS A 61 -17.56 6.27 4.89
N GLY A 62 -16.58 6.02 5.75
CA GLY A 62 -16.45 6.64 7.06
C GLY A 62 -15.21 6.14 7.80
N LYS A 63 -14.99 6.64 9.02
CA LYS A 63 -13.81 6.27 9.82
C LYS A 63 -13.79 4.79 10.22
N GLU A 64 -14.93 4.11 10.14
CA GLU A 64 -15.07 2.67 10.35
C GLU A 64 -14.33 1.81 9.31
N ASP A 65 -14.00 2.36 8.14
CA ASP A 65 -13.20 1.66 7.13
C ASP A 65 -11.69 1.74 7.42
N LEU A 66 -11.26 2.57 8.38
CA LEU A 66 -9.85 2.65 8.77
C LEU A 66 -9.46 1.44 9.62
N LEU A 67 -8.30 0.87 9.31
CA LEU A 67 -7.67 -0.16 10.14
C LEU A 67 -7.13 0.44 11.44
N GLU A 68 -6.87 -0.40 12.44
CA GLU A 68 -6.41 0.04 13.77
C GLU A 68 -5.10 0.87 13.73
N ASN A 69 -4.24 0.59 12.75
CA ASN A 69 -2.97 1.29 12.54
C ASN A 69 -3.08 2.49 11.59
N GLU A 70 -4.29 2.84 11.14
CA GLU A 70 -4.55 3.90 10.17
C GLU A 70 -5.15 5.14 10.84
N THR A 71 -4.83 6.30 10.26
CA THR A 71 -5.40 7.60 10.61
C THR A 71 -5.64 8.41 9.36
N THR A 72 -6.59 9.34 9.40
CA THR A 72 -6.75 10.39 8.39
C THR A 72 -6.94 11.72 9.10
N ASP A 73 -6.37 12.78 8.54
CA ASP A 73 -6.53 14.15 9.03
C ASP A 73 -7.88 14.77 8.60
N GLU A 74 -8.71 14.03 7.84
CA GLU A 74 -10.03 14.47 7.42
C GLU A 74 -11.00 14.53 8.62
N GLU A 75 -11.33 15.75 9.03
CA GLU A 75 -12.25 16.03 10.14
C GLU A 75 -13.72 16.05 9.68
N GLY A 76 -14.00 16.16 8.38
CA GLY A 76 -15.31 16.47 7.83
C GLY A 76 -15.94 15.39 6.94
N LEU A 77 -15.95 14.13 7.37
CA LEU A 77 -16.69 13.04 6.68
C LEU A 77 -18.21 13.18 6.88
N SER A 78 -18.80 14.22 6.28
CA SER A 78 -20.24 14.53 6.30
C SER A 78 -20.89 13.98 5.03
N GLU A 79 -21.99 13.24 5.14
CA GLU A 79 -22.69 12.61 4.01
C GLU A 79 -23.01 13.59 2.85
N GLU A 80 -23.13 14.89 3.14
CA GLU A 80 -23.38 15.92 2.12
C GLU A 80 -22.21 16.14 1.14
N TYR A 81 -20.99 15.75 1.52
CA TYR A 81 -19.78 15.85 0.70
C TYR A 81 -19.29 14.50 0.16
N ALA A 82 -20.04 13.42 0.42
CA ALA A 82 -19.71 12.11 -0.12
C ALA A 82 -20.06 12.02 -1.62
N ASP A 83 -19.14 11.46 -2.41
CA ASP A 83 -19.41 11.08 -3.80
C ASP A 83 -19.86 9.61 -3.84
N ASP A 84 -21.11 9.37 -4.25
CA ASP A 84 -21.78 8.06 -4.17
C ASP A 84 -21.63 7.36 -2.81
N GLY A 85 -21.60 8.14 -1.72
CA GLY A 85 -21.43 7.63 -0.36
C GLY A 85 -19.99 7.33 0.05
N TYR A 86 -18.99 7.76 -0.72
CA TYR A 86 -17.58 7.64 -0.39
C TYR A 86 -16.89 9.01 -0.30
N PHE A 87 -15.83 9.06 0.50
CA PHE A 87 -14.92 10.18 0.66
C PHE A 87 -13.54 9.75 0.17
N GLN A 88 -12.96 10.52 -0.75
CA GLN A 88 -11.55 10.41 -1.08
C GLN A 88 -10.75 11.09 0.04
N VAL A 89 -9.87 10.34 0.68
CA VAL A 89 -9.03 10.83 1.78
C VAL A 89 -7.60 10.35 1.62
N ASP A 90 -6.66 11.11 2.20
CA ASP A 90 -5.33 10.61 2.50
C ASP A 90 -5.36 9.80 3.79
N VAL A 91 -4.99 8.52 3.70
CA VAL A 91 -4.85 7.61 4.83
C VAL A 91 -3.36 7.45 5.15
N ARG A 92 -3.01 7.56 6.43
CA ARG A 92 -1.69 7.24 6.96
C ARG A 92 -1.74 5.98 7.80
N ALA A 93 -0.95 4.99 7.42
CA ALA A 93 -0.76 3.74 8.16
C ALA A 93 0.62 3.71 8.83
N LEU A 94 0.70 3.35 10.11
CA LEU A 94 1.96 2.96 10.74
C LEU A 94 2.23 1.47 10.47
N LEU A 95 3.31 1.16 9.77
CA LEU A 95 3.76 -0.21 9.52
C LEU A 95 5.01 -0.52 10.34
N LYS A 96 5.11 -1.76 10.82
CA LYS A 96 6.25 -2.28 11.59
C LYS A 96 6.84 -3.49 10.90
N ALA A 97 8.16 -3.58 10.82
CA ALA A 97 8.85 -4.71 10.24
C ALA A 97 8.70 -5.96 11.13
N ASP A 98 8.36 -7.11 10.54
CA ASP A 98 8.14 -8.37 11.27
C ASP A 98 9.41 -8.84 11.98
N ASN A 99 10.58 -8.58 11.37
CA ASN A 99 11.89 -8.86 11.95
C ASN A 99 12.38 -7.78 12.95
N GLY A 100 11.62 -6.69 13.11
CA GLY A 100 11.95 -5.55 13.97
C GLY A 100 13.13 -4.70 13.50
N LYS A 101 13.57 -4.80 12.23
CA LYS A 101 14.78 -4.15 11.71
C LYS A 101 14.62 -3.50 10.34
N TYR A 102 14.04 -4.21 9.37
CA TYR A 102 13.90 -3.75 7.99
C TYR A 102 12.76 -4.48 7.30
N PHE A 103 12.18 -3.84 6.28
CA PHE A 103 11.18 -4.45 5.42
C PHE A 103 11.83 -5.08 4.20
N THR A 104 11.40 -6.29 3.86
CA THR A 104 11.64 -6.86 2.52
C THR A 104 10.62 -6.34 1.52
N ASN A 105 10.90 -6.44 0.22
CA ASN A 105 9.92 -6.14 -0.83
C ASN A 105 8.62 -6.93 -0.62
N LEU A 106 8.73 -8.23 -0.33
CA LEU A 106 7.58 -9.09 -0.13
C LEU A 106 6.73 -8.64 1.06
N GLU A 107 7.37 -8.39 2.20
CA GLU A 107 6.68 -7.95 3.40
C GLU A 107 5.99 -6.61 3.19
N LEU A 108 6.72 -5.62 2.70
CA LEU A 108 6.19 -4.27 2.52
C LEU A 108 5.02 -4.25 1.55
N MET A 109 5.15 -4.91 0.39
CA MET A 109 4.07 -4.98 -0.59
C MET A 109 2.84 -5.72 -0.07
N THR A 110 3.03 -6.79 0.72
CA THR A 110 1.90 -7.49 1.34
C THR A 110 1.15 -6.57 2.32
N LYS A 111 1.89 -5.84 3.15
CA LYS A 111 1.28 -4.91 4.13
C LYS A 111 0.57 -3.75 3.44
N VAL A 112 1.21 -3.13 2.45
CA VAL A 112 0.62 -2.04 1.64
C VAL A 112 -0.64 -2.52 0.92
N HIS A 113 -0.63 -3.72 0.34
CA HIS A 113 -1.83 -4.31 -0.27
C HIS A 113 -2.99 -4.40 0.72
N ASN A 114 -2.72 -4.94 1.91
CA ASN A 114 -3.76 -5.16 2.90
C ASN A 114 -4.33 -3.84 3.46
N GLN A 115 -3.57 -2.73 3.48
CA GLN A 115 -4.12 -1.41 3.87
C GLN A 115 -5.21 -0.92 2.90
N GLN A 116 -5.14 -1.35 1.64
CA GLN A 116 -6.08 -0.94 0.58
C GLN A 116 -7.22 -1.94 0.36
N ALA A 117 -7.05 -3.21 0.77
CA ALA A 117 -7.96 -4.30 0.42
C ALA A 117 -9.40 -4.13 0.93
N ASN A 118 -9.62 -3.40 2.03
CA ASN A 118 -10.96 -3.13 2.55
C ASN A 118 -11.53 -1.77 2.11
N LYS A 119 -10.80 -1.00 1.29
CA LYS A 119 -11.19 0.32 0.81
C LYS A 119 -11.92 0.23 -0.53
N GLU A 120 -12.49 1.34 -0.99
CA GLU A 120 -12.89 1.46 -2.39
C GLU A 120 -11.68 1.91 -3.23
N LEU A 121 -11.40 1.12 -4.28
CA LEU A 121 -10.16 1.21 -5.02
C LEU A 121 -10.29 2.11 -6.25
N GLY A 122 -11.52 2.29 -6.75
CA GLY A 122 -11.78 3.05 -7.97
C GLY A 122 -10.95 2.53 -9.14
N ASP A 123 -10.48 3.44 -9.98
CA ASP A 123 -9.63 3.13 -11.13
C ASP A 123 -8.12 3.19 -10.77
N HIS A 124 -7.76 3.74 -9.61
CA HIS A 124 -6.37 3.98 -9.18
C HIS A 124 -5.75 2.76 -8.49
N VAL A 125 -5.64 1.65 -9.22
CA VAL A 125 -5.27 0.33 -8.65
C VAL A 125 -3.89 -0.18 -9.05
N PHE A 126 -3.19 0.51 -9.95
CA PHE A 126 -1.88 0.07 -10.43
C PHE A 126 -0.78 0.65 -9.55
N PHE A 127 -0.02 -0.18 -8.85
CA PHE A 127 1.12 0.29 -8.06
C PHE A 127 2.25 0.78 -8.98
N GLU A 128 2.68 2.02 -8.78
CA GLU A 128 3.75 2.66 -9.58
C GLU A 128 5.01 2.97 -8.76
N GLY A 129 5.01 2.66 -7.46
CA GLY A 129 6.14 2.86 -6.57
C GLY A 129 5.77 3.59 -5.29
N MET A 130 6.80 4.08 -4.59
CA MET A 130 6.62 4.87 -3.38
C MET A 130 7.56 6.07 -3.34
N ASP A 131 7.02 7.25 -3.13
CA ASP A 131 7.79 8.48 -2.99
C ASP A 131 8.17 8.73 -1.52
N SER A 132 9.38 9.26 -1.30
CA SER A 132 9.82 9.63 0.05
C SER A 132 9.20 10.96 0.49
N GLY A 133 8.52 10.96 1.63
CA GLY A 133 8.02 12.14 2.32
C GLY A 133 8.97 12.64 3.42
N ASN A 134 8.51 13.61 4.19
CA ASN A 134 9.22 14.09 5.38
C ASN A 134 9.04 13.12 6.55
N GLU A 135 10.07 12.93 7.36
CA GLU A 135 9.96 12.16 8.61
C GLU A 135 8.94 12.79 9.56
N LYS A 136 8.18 11.95 10.26
CA LYS A 136 7.26 12.32 11.33
C LYS A 136 7.68 11.59 12.60
N ASP A 137 7.94 12.32 13.67
CA ASP A 137 8.37 11.76 14.95
C ASP A 137 9.63 10.86 14.87
N GLY A 138 10.50 11.14 13.89
CA GLY A 138 11.70 10.35 13.59
C GLY A 138 11.46 9.06 12.80
N ILE A 139 10.23 8.85 12.33
CA ILE A 139 9.82 7.73 11.48
C ILE A 139 9.68 8.25 10.04
N PRO A 140 10.31 7.61 9.04
CA PRO A 140 10.17 8.04 7.65
C PRO A 140 8.75 7.79 7.14
N VAL A 141 8.29 8.70 6.28
CA VAL A 141 7.00 8.64 5.61
C VAL A 141 7.24 8.31 4.14
N PHE A 142 6.43 7.42 3.59
CA PHE A 142 6.44 7.09 2.17
C PHE A 142 5.02 7.20 1.61
N TYR A 143 4.87 7.79 0.43
CA TYR A 143 3.58 7.91 -0.26
C TYR A 143 3.44 6.84 -1.32
N VAL A 144 2.35 6.06 -1.32
CA VAL A 144 2.06 5.06 -2.36
C VAL A 144 1.56 5.77 -3.60
N VAL A 145 2.24 5.55 -4.72
CA VAL A 145 1.83 6.10 -6.01
C VAL A 145 1.02 5.06 -6.77
N CYS A 146 -0.21 5.43 -7.15
CA CYS A 146 -1.10 4.60 -7.93
C CYS A 146 -1.47 5.24 -9.28
N GLY A 147 -1.33 4.46 -10.35
CA GLY A 147 -1.82 4.80 -11.69
C GLY A 147 -3.26 4.32 -11.92
N SER A 148 -3.91 4.89 -12.95
CA SER A 148 -5.26 4.56 -13.44
C SER A 148 -5.30 4.04 -14.87
#